data_AF-A0A1V4SRB3-F1
#
_entry.id   AF-A0A1V4SRB3-F1
#
_cell.length_a   1.000
_cell.length_b   1.000
_cell.length_c   1.000
_cell.angle_alpha   90.00
_cell.angle_beta   90.00
_cell.angle_gamma   90.00
#
_symmetry.space_group_name_H-M   'P 1'
#
loop_
_entity.id
_entity.type
_entity.pdbx_description
1 polymer ?
#
loop_
_entity_poly.entity_id
_entity_poly.type
_entity_poly.pdbx_seq_one_letter_code
_entity_poly.pdbx_strand_id
1 'polypeptide(L)'
;MKQIMNLLILLSILGLALSGCGSTARQQAAADTTQHLGKAVKDTPRQIGQKGQISASIIGYSFDKSYEKADLIAEVEISEWLEEMNEPIEKTVFRASVKKILKNSESNSPEEINLLQDGNSDYTFNNYPLFKNGDKLLLFLKKAVGEKFENTYWILGGTTGVFRLIHTDEQAYAVKQVGDCPELSEAKATENDDIAEIRKILNESYSFELSKISSIPEIYNLDMVESLIKEHK
;
A
#
# COMPACT_ATOMS: atom_id res chain seq x y z
N MET A 1 -29.67 78.79 2.43
CA MET A 1 -29.21 78.57 1.03
C MET A 1 -29.29 77.07 0.77
N LYS A 2 -30.48 76.51 0.45
CA LYS A 2 -31.04 76.29 -0.89
C LYS A 2 -30.08 75.55 -1.83
N GLN A 3 -30.22 74.23 -1.94
CA GLN A 3 -30.60 73.45 -3.15
C GLN A 3 -31.18 72.11 -2.62
N ILE A 4 -32.51 71.90 -2.54
CA ILE A 4 -33.45 71.50 -3.61
C ILE A 4 -32.92 70.25 -4.35
N MET A 5 -33.25 69.03 -3.94
CA MET A 5 -34.52 68.30 -4.16
C MET A 5 -34.70 67.83 -5.62
N ASN A 6 -34.59 66.52 -5.82
CA ASN A 6 -35.30 65.71 -6.84
C ASN A 6 -35.25 64.25 -6.36
N LEU A 7 -36.31 63.68 -5.77
CA LEU A 7 -37.60 63.23 -6.35
C LEU A 7 -37.53 61.79 -6.91
N LEU A 8 -37.71 60.85 -5.98
CA LEU A 8 -38.56 59.63 -6.00
C LEU A 8 -39.36 59.30 -7.29
N ILE A 9 -39.17 58.07 -7.80
CA ILE A 9 -40.17 57.07 -8.30
C ILE A 9 -39.42 55.71 -8.22
N LEU A 10 -39.62 54.72 -7.33
CA LEU A 10 -40.76 53.95 -6.79
C LEU A 10 -41.37 52.92 -7.77
N LEU A 11 -41.54 51.69 -7.25
CA LEU A 11 -42.14 50.46 -7.80
C LEU A 11 -41.19 49.54 -8.61
N SER A 12 -41.10 48.22 -8.36
CA SER A 12 -42.05 47.33 -7.69
C SER A 12 -41.53 45.90 -7.47
N ILE A 13 -41.76 45.39 -6.26
CA ILE A 13 -42.44 44.11 -5.94
C ILE A 13 -41.66 42.78 -5.98
N LEU A 14 -41.83 42.05 -4.85
CA LEU A 14 -41.73 40.61 -4.59
C LEU A 14 -40.33 39.96 -4.58
N GLY A 15 -39.96 39.12 -3.60
CA GLY A 15 -40.82 38.27 -2.78
C GLY A 15 -40.25 37.93 -1.41
N LEU A 16 -41.19 37.58 -0.54
CA LEU A 16 -41.03 36.91 0.74
C LEU A 16 -40.19 35.63 0.60
N ALA A 17 -39.21 35.46 1.49
CA ALA A 17 -38.82 34.14 1.96
C ALA A 17 -38.28 34.24 3.39
N LEU A 18 -39.20 33.99 4.32
CA LEU A 18 -39.04 33.29 5.59
C LEU A 18 -37.62 33.07 6.12
N SER A 19 -37.35 33.67 7.26
CA SER A 19 -36.39 33.20 8.26
C SER A 19 -36.68 31.76 8.65
N GLY A 20 -35.80 30.84 8.24
CA GLY A 20 -35.71 29.48 8.76
C GLY A 20 -34.37 29.29 9.46
N CYS A 21 -34.40 29.18 10.79
CA CYS A 21 -33.28 28.72 11.59
C CYS A 21 -32.87 27.30 11.19
N GLY A 22 -31.55 27.08 11.06
CA GLY A 22 -30.94 25.76 11.17
C GLY A 22 -30.23 25.27 9.92
N SER A 23 -28.92 25.57 9.80
CA SER A 23 -27.97 24.70 9.06
C SER A 23 -26.52 25.19 9.14
N THR A 24 -25.92 25.38 10.32
CA THR A 24 -24.46 25.57 10.42
C THR A 24 -23.67 24.26 10.30
N ALA A 25 -24.32 23.08 10.24
CA ALA A 25 -23.64 21.80 10.03
C ALA A 25 -23.50 21.38 8.55
N ARG A 26 -24.32 21.94 7.64
CA ARG A 26 -24.38 21.46 6.24
C ARG A 26 -23.40 22.18 5.29
N GLN A 27 -22.99 23.41 5.62
CA GLN A 27 -21.99 24.15 4.82
C GLN A 27 -20.54 23.74 5.14
N GLN A 28 -20.27 23.19 6.32
CA GLN A 28 -18.95 22.65 6.66
C GLN A 28 -18.75 21.25 6.06
N ALA A 29 -19.80 20.43 6.02
CA ALA A 29 -19.78 19.14 5.33
C ALA A 29 -19.57 19.28 3.80
N ALA A 30 -20.09 20.35 3.18
CA ALA A 30 -19.92 20.59 1.75
C ALA A 30 -18.50 21.10 1.38
N ALA A 31 -17.83 21.82 2.30
CA ALA A 31 -16.44 22.24 2.11
C ALA A 31 -15.45 21.07 2.27
N ASP A 32 -15.72 20.15 3.19
CA ASP A 32 -14.89 18.95 3.40
C ASP A 32 -15.10 17.89 2.30
N THR A 33 -16.34 17.73 1.82
CA THR A 33 -16.66 16.74 0.77
C THR A 33 -16.11 17.15 -0.61
N THR A 34 -15.87 18.44 -0.85
CA THR A 34 -15.36 18.92 -2.15
C THR A 34 -13.83 18.88 -2.25
N GLN A 35 -13.10 18.65 -1.15
CA GLN A 35 -11.63 18.54 -1.17
C GLN A 35 -11.11 17.14 -1.52
N HIS A 36 -11.96 16.10 -1.46
CA HIS A 36 -11.59 14.71 -1.75
C HIS A 36 -11.99 14.21 -3.15
N LEU A 37 -12.80 14.96 -3.90
CA LEU A 37 -13.19 14.63 -5.28
C LEU A 37 -12.30 15.39 -6.26
N GLY A 38 -11.13 14.82 -6.59
CA GLY A 38 -10.35 15.31 -7.74
C GLY A 38 -8.83 15.24 -7.66
N LYS A 39 -8.23 14.75 -6.56
CA LYS A 39 -6.78 14.52 -6.55
C LYS A 39 -6.50 13.20 -7.28
N ALA A 40 -5.80 13.28 -8.41
CA ALA A 40 -5.31 12.10 -9.10
C ALA A 40 -4.44 11.29 -8.12
N VAL A 41 -4.79 10.02 -7.93
CA VAL A 41 -4.01 9.08 -7.15
C VAL A 41 -2.69 8.85 -7.87
N LYS A 42 -1.58 9.14 -7.20
CA LYS A 42 -0.25 8.99 -7.80
C LYS A 42 0.12 7.51 -7.83
N ASP A 43 0.61 7.06 -8.97
CA ASP A 43 1.25 5.75 -9.11
C ASP A 43 2.77 5.92 -9.10
N THR A 44 3.47 4.81 -8.93
CA THR A 44 4.92 4.75 -8.87
C THR A 44 5.51 5.23 -10.19
N PRO A 45 6.34 6.29 -10.18
CA PRO A 45 6.85 6.88 -11.41
C PRO A 45 7.74 5.91 -12.19
N ARG A 46 8.47 5.03 -11.47
CA ARG A 46 9.35 3.99 -12.01
C ARG A 46 9.44 2.81 -11.05
N GLN A 47 9.24 1.59 -11.55
CA GLN A 47 9.44 0.39 -10.74
C GLN A 47 10.90 -0.05 -10.64
N ILE A 48 11.74 0.32 -11.61
CA ILE A 48 13.17 0.00 -11.62
C ILE A 48 13.98 1.29 -11.58
N GLY A 49 15.03 1.32 -10.75
CA GLY A 49 15.90 2.47 -10.54
C GLY A 49 16.56 2.94 -11.83
N GLN A 50 16.44 4.23 -12.15
CA GLN A 50 16.98 4.80 -13.39
C GLN A 50 18.51 4.92 -13.40
N LYS A 51 19.11 5.12 -12.23
CA LYS A 51 20.55 5.31 -12.07
C LYS A 51 21.29 4.02 -11.76
N GLY A 52 20.57 2.99 -11.29
CA GLY A 52 21.10 1.64 -11.13
C GLY A 52 20.48 0.89 -9.97
N GLN A 53 21.24 -0.08 -9.46
CA GLN A 53 20.85 -0.87 -8.30
C GLN A 53 21.87 -0.72 -7.17
N ILE A 54 21.37 -0.82 -5.95
CA ILE A 54 22.19 -1.00 -4.74
C ILE A 54 22.27 -2.49 -4.46
N SER A 55 23.48 -3.05 -4.58
CA SER A 55 23.76 -4.42 -4.19
C SER A 55 23.97 -4.47 -2.67
N ALA A 56 23.04 -5.07 -1.96
CA ALA A 56 23.09 -5.20 -0.50
C ALA A 56 22.90 -6.66 -0.09
N SER A 57 23.70 -7.13 0.87
CA SER A 57 23.48 -8.44 1.49
C SER A 57 22.11 -8.44 2.17
N ILE A 58 21.20 -9.27 1.66
CA ILE A 58 19.87 -9.40 2.24
C ILE A 58 19.95 -10.38 3.40
N ILE A 59 19.91 -9.86 4.63
CA ILE A 59 19.72 -10.67 5.83
C ILE A 59 18.22 -10.75 6.06
N GLY A 60 17.60 -11.81 5.53
CA GLY A 60 16.19 -12.09 5.77
C GLY A 60 15.94 -12.50 7.23
N TYR A 61 14.73 -12.30 7.70
CA TYR A 61 14.23 -13.00 8.87
C TYR A 61 13.64 -14.35 8.44
N SER A 62 13.78 -15.37 9.28
CA SER A 62 12.98 -16.59 9.14
C SER A 62 11.50 -16.28 9.31
N PHE A 63 10.63 -17.20 8.93
CA PHE A 63 9.18 -17.04 9.13
C PHE A 63 8.86 -16.77 10.60
N ASP A 64 9.34 -17.64 11.50
CA ASP A 64 9.09 -17.55 12.94
C ASP A 64 9.58 -16.23 13.52
N LYS A 65 10.77 -15.79 13.11
CA LYS A 65 11.35 -14.54 13.61
C LYS A 65 10.63 -13.31 13.06
N SER A 66 10.14 -13.38 11.82
CA SER A 66 9.26 -12.34 11.26
C SER A 66 7.94 -12.29 12.01
N TYR A 67 7.35 -13.45 12.29
CA TYR A 67 6.12 -13.57 13.05
C TYR A 67 6.28 -12.98 14.45
N GLU A 68 7.29 -13.40 15.21
CA GLU A 68 7.56 -12.94 16.58
C GLU A 68 7.69 -11.41 16.64
N LYS A 69 8.46 -10.83 15.72
CA LYS A 69 8.78 -9.39 15.71
C LYS A 69 7.68 -8.49 15.17
N ALA A 70 6.76 -9.04 14.37
CA ALA A 70 5.71 -8.27 13.72
C ALA A 70 4.74 -7.66 14.72
N ASP A 71 4.50 -6.36 14.55
CA ASP A 71 3.40 -5.65 15.20
C ASP A 71 2.09 -5.83 14.42
N LEU A 72 2.19 -6.01 13.11
CA LEU A 72 1.08 -6.25 12.21
C LEU A 72 1.48 -7.30 11.17
N ILE A 73 0.63 -8.31 10.95
CA ILE A 73 0.72 -9.20 9.79
C ILE A 73 -0.59 -9.06 9.05
N ALA A 74 -0.53 -8.59 7.81
CA ALA A 74 -1.72 -8.20 7.07
C ALA A 74 -1.57 -8.41 5.55
N GLU A 75 -2.70 -8.65 4.93
CA GLU A 75 -2.87 -8.44 3.49
C GLU A 75 -3.17 -6.97 3.24
N VAL A 76 -2.43 -6.38 2.32
CA VAL A 76 -2.55 -4.97 1.94
C VAL A 76 -2.62 -4.82 0.44
N GLU A 77 -3.22 -3.72 -0.01
CA GLU A 77 -3.20 -3.30 -1.41
C GLU A 77 -2.61 -1.90 -1.49
N ILE A 78 -1.57 -1.72 -2.31
CA ILE A 78 -0.93 -0.42 -2.52
C ILE A 78 -1.91 0.50 -3.23
N SER A 79 -2.17 1.66 -2.63
CA SER A 79 -3.17 2.62 -3.11
C SER A 79 -2.56 3.90 -3.66
N GLU A 80 -1.42 4.37 -3.14
CA GLU A 80 -0.81 5.61 -3.62
C GLU A 80 0.71 5.63 -3.39
N TRP A 81 1.48 6.11 -4.38
CA TRP A 81 2.87 6.54 -4.18
C TRP A 81 2.90 7.93 -3.52
N LEU A 82 3.53 8.06 -2.34
CA LEU A 82 3.50 9.29 -1.56
C LEU A 82 4.75 10.15 -1.78
N GLU A 83 5.91 9.60 -1.44
CA GLU A 83 7.19 10.30 -1.53
C GLU A 83 8.39 9.35 -1.60
N GLU A 84 9.53 9.91 -2.01
CA GLU A 84 10.83 9.26 -1.96
C GLU A 84 11.75 10.03 -1.01
N MET A 85 12.56 9.28 -0.27
CA MET A 85 13.59 9.77 0.63
C MET A 85 14.95 9.29 0.12
N ASN A 86 15.97 10.15 0.20
CA ASN A 86 17.33 9.83 -0.23
C ASN A 86 18.31 9.62 0.93
N GLU A 87 17.93 9.99 2.16
CA GLU A 87 18.81 10.01 3.32
C GLU A 87 18.10 9.38 4.54
N PRO A 88 18.81 8.64 5.41
CA PRO A 88 20.20 8.19 5.25
C PRO A 88 20.37 7.06 4.21
N ILE A 89 19.26 6.50 3.72
CA ILE A 89 19.21 5.44 2.71
C ILE A 89 17.94 5.66 1.89
N GLU A 90 18.02 5.40 0.58
CA GLU A 90 16.93 5.50 -0.39
C GLU A 90 15.71 4.68 0.02
N LYS A 91 14.55 5.33 0.09
CA LYS A 91 13.27 4.70 0.45
C LYS A 91 12.13 5.34 -0.30
N THR A 92 11.05 4.58 -0.44
CA THR A 92 9.78 5.04 -0.97
C THR A 92 8.68 4.79 0.05
N VAL A 93 7.81 5.79 0.23
CA VAL A 93 6.63 5.68 1.07
C VAL A 93 5.40 5.44 0.18
N PHE A 94 4.66 4.39 0.50
CA PHE A 94 3.38 4.08 -0.12
C PHE A 94 2.25 4.20 0.88
N ARG A 95 1.07 4.60 0.41
CA ARG A 95 -0.19 4.36 1.09
C ARG A 95 -0.69 2.98 0.73
N ALA A 96 -1.21 2.24 1.69
CA ALA A 96 -1.77 0.92 1.46
C ALA A 96 -3.05 0.70 2.27
N SER A 97 -4.09 0.20 1.62
CA SER A 97 -5.32 -0.22 2.29
C SER A 97 -5.13 -1.61 2.89
N VAL A 98 -5.47 -1.78 4.16
CA VAL A 98 -5.45 -3.07 4.86
C VAL A 98 -6.70 -3.84 4.48
N LYS A 99 -6.52 -5.00 3.86
CA LYS A 99 -7.63 -5.86 3.41
C LYS A 99 -7.99 -6.91 4.43
N LYS A 100 -6.97 -7.43 5.12
CA LYS A 100 -7.12 -8.50 6.10
C LYS A 100 -6.01 -8.46 7.12
N ILE A 101 -6.35 -8.65 8.38
CA ILE A 101 -5.40 -8.69 9.50
C ILE A 101 -5.31 -10.14 9.99
N LEU A 102 -4.10 -10.68 10.03
CA LEU A 102 -3.81 -12.03 10.53
C LEU A 102 -3.25 -11.99 11.97
N LYS A 103 -2.43 -10.97 12.25
CA LYS A 103 -1.90 -10.65 13.59
C LYS A 103 -1.87 -9.12 13.76
N ASN A 104 -2.24 -8.65 14.95
CA ASN A 104 -2.09 -7.25 15.34
C ASN A 104 -1.75 -7.17 16.83
N SER A 105 -0.63 -6.54 17.15
CA SER A 105 -0.15 -6.31 18.52
C SER A 105 -0.63 -4.96 19.07
N GLU A 106 -1.17 -4.10 18.22
CA GLU A 106 -1.71 -2.80 18.60
C GLU A 106 -3.20 -2.91 18.98
N SER A 107 -3.70 -2.00 19.81
CA SER A 107 -5.11 -1.98 20.22
C SER A 107 -6.08 -1.58 19.10
N ASN A 108 -5.58 -0.87 18.09
CA ASN A 108 -6.38 -0.38 16.97
C ASN A 108 -6.11 -1.23 15.73
N SER A 109 -7.16 -1.55 14.98
CA SER A 109 -7.06 -2.21 13.67
C SER A 109 -7.09 -1.14 12.56
N PRO A 110 -5.95 -0.84 11.92
CA PRO A 110 -5.92 0.18 10.87
C PRO A 110 -6.61 -0.32 9.60
N GLU A 111 -7.44 0.53 8.99
CA GLU A 111 -7.98 0.31 7.63
C GLU A 111 -6.95 0.72 6.55
N GLU A 112 -6.02 1.60 6.90
CA GLU A 112 -4.99 2.11 6.03
C GLU A 112 -3.69 2.32 6.80
N ILE A 113 -2.56 2.06 6.12
CA ILE A 113 -1.21 2.26 6.65
C ILE A 113 -0.33 2.97 5.62
N ASN A 114 0.79 3.51 6.10
CA ASN A 114 1.90 3.91 5.24
C ASN A 114 2.99 2.82 5.30
N LEU A 115 3.54 2.47 4.15
CA LEU A 115 4.52 1.41 3.99
C LEU A 115 5.84 1.98 3.51
N LEU A 116 6.92 1.65 4.21
CA LEU A 116 8.29 1.96 3.80
C LEU A 116 8.89 0.79 3.03
N GLN A 117 9.26 1.05 1.79
CA GLN A 117 10.05 0.15 0.96
C GLN A 117 11.46 0.72 0.76
N ASP A 118 12.47 -0.15 0.82
CA ASP A 118 13.84 0.22 0.44
C ASP A 118 13.95 0.47 -1.08
N GLY A 119 14.64 1.55 -1.44
CA GLY A 119 14.82 2.00 -2.81
C GLY A 119 13.87 3.13 -3.21
N ASN A 120 14.15 3.74 -4.36
CA ASN A 120 13.42 4.85 -4.96
C ASN A 120 13.55 4.83 -6.50
N SER A 121 12.98 5.81 -7.19
CA SER A 121 12.98 5.88 -8.65
C SER A 121 14.38 5.98 -9.28
N ASP A 122 15.39 6.39 -8.52
CA ASP A 122 16.79 6.41 -8.94
C ASP A 122 17.49 5.08 -8.69
N TYR A 123 17.26 4.44 -7.55
CA TYR A 123 17.98 3.24 -7.09
C TYR A 123 17.04 2.19 -6.49
N THR A 124 17.03 1.00 -7.09
CA THR A 124 16.38 -0.19 -6.52
C THR A 124 17.38 -1.10 -5.82
N PHE A 125 16.95 -1.78 -4.75
CA PHE A 125 17.82 -2.73 -4.04
C PHE A 125 17.76 -4.12 -4.68
N ASN A 126 18.92 -4.67 -5.05
CA ASN A 126 19.05 -6.00 -5.65
C ASN A 126 18.08 -6.27 -6.82
N ASN A 127 17.85 -5.25 -7.66
CA ASN A 127 16.86 -5.23 -8.75
C ASN A 127 15.41 -5.57 -8.34
N TYR A 128 15.07 -5.49 -7.05
CA TYR A 128 13.70 -5.68 -6.61
C TYR A 128 12.87 -4.46 -7.00
N PRO A 129 11.76 -4.64 -7.73
CA PRO A 129 10.98 -3.51 -8.22
C PRO A 129 10.26 -2.79 -7.08
N LEU A 130 10.12 -1.47 -7.22
CA LEU A 130 9.19 -0.71 -6.39
C LEU A 130 7.76 -1.20 -6.63
N PHE A 131 6.96 -1.16 -5.56
CA PHE A 131 5.53 -1.45 -5.67
C PHE A 131 4.84 -0.46 -6.60
N LYS A 132 3.65 -0.80 -7.07
CA LYS A 132 2.76 0.07 -7.85
C LYS A 132 1.33 -0.05 -7.32
N ASN A 133 0.47 0.88 -7.73
CA ASN A 133 -0.93 0.84 -7.33
C ASN A 133 -1.60 -0.48 -7.76
N GLY A 134 -2.40 -1.05 -6.87
CA GLY A 134 -3.08 -2.33 -7.05
C GLY A 134 -2.21 -3.55 -6.71
N ASP A 135 -0.93 -3.38 -6.36
CA ASP A 135 -0.12 -4.48 -5.84
C ASP A 135 -0.74 -5.00 -4.53
N LYS A 136 -1.11 -6.28 -4.54
CA LYS A 136 -1.62 -6.99 -3.36
C LYS A 136 -0.49 -7.78 -2.71
N LEU A 137 -0.31 -7.59 -1.40
CA LEU A 137 0.84 -8.10 -0.66
C LEU A 137 0.40 -8.69 0.68
N LEU A 138 1.01 -9.79 1.10
CA LEU A 138 1.01 -10.26 2.48
C LEU A 138 2.35 -9.88 3.11
N LEU A 139 2.30 -9.11 4.20
CA LEU A 139 3.47 -8.49 4.81
C LEU A 139 3.55 -8.75 6.32
N PHE A 140 4.79 -8.90 6.78
CA PHE A 140 5.16 -8.87 8.20
C PHE A 140 5.72 -7.49 8.52
N LEU A 141 5.03 -6.75 9.37
CA LEU A 141 5.23 -5.31 9.52
C LEU A 141 5.63 -4.95 10.95
N LYS A 142 6.61 -4.04 11.07
CA LYS A 142 7.01 -3.42 12.32
C LYS A 142 6.64 -1.95 12.30
N LYS A 143 5.98 -1.45 13.34
CA LYS A 143 5.57 -0.04 13.42
C LYS A 143 6.80 0.86 13.49
N ALA A 144 6.86 1.84 12.61
CA ALA A 144 7.89 2.85 12.60
C ALA A 144 7.58 3.94 13.64
N VAL A 145 8.62 4.51 14.25
CA VAL A 145 8.50 5.56 15.26
C VAL A 145 9.22 6.82 14.80
N GLY A 146 8.60 7.99 15.03
CA GLY A 146 9.19 9.28 14.64
C GLY A 146 9.11 9.60 13.15
N GLU A 147 8.31 8.85 12.39
CA GLU A 147 8.11 9.11 10.95
C GLU A 147 7.19 10.29 10.70
N LYS A 148 7.38 10.94 9.55
CA LYS A 148 6.54 12.06 9.08
C LYS A 148 5.07 11.69 8.95
N PHE A 149 4.79 10.47 8.47
CA PHE A 149 3.43 9.97 8.34
C PHE A 149 3.08 9.10 9.54
N GLU A 150 1.89 9.32 10.10
CA GLU A 150 1.34 8.45 11.13
C GLU A 150 1.06 7.04 10.57
N ASN A 151 0.99 6.04 11.44
CA ASN A 151 0.73 4.64 11.05
C ASN A 151 1.67 4.14 9.93
N THR A 152 2.94 4.51 10.02
CA THR A 152 3.99 4.05 9.11
C THR A 152 4.60 2.74 9.61
N TYR A 153 4.88 1.83 8.68
CA TYR A 153 5.42 0.50 8.98
C TYR A 153 6.63 0.16 8.08
N TRP A 154 7.58 -0.54 8.68
CA TRP A 154 8.70 -1.18 7.99
C TRP A 154 8.34 -2.62 7.61
N ILE A 155 8.83 -3.07 6.46
CA ILE A 155 8.75 -4.48 6.06
C ILE A 155 9.86 -5.25 6.78
N LEU A 156 9.49 -6.20 7.63
CA LEU A 156 10.46 -7.07 8.29
C LEU A 156 11.14 -7.96 7.25
N GLY A 157 12.48 -7.91 7.21
CA GLY A 157 13.28 -8.66 6.25
C GLY A 157 13.38 -7.99 4.87
N GLY A 158 12.88 -6.76 4.73
CA GLY A 158 12.89 -6.03 3.47
C GLY A 158 12.23 -6.86 2.36
N THR A 159 12.91 -6.99 1.23
CA THR A 159 12.39 -7.72 0.06
C THR A 159 12.16 -9.22 0.31
N THR A 160 12.81 -9.83 1.31
CA THR A 160 12.57 -11.25 1.66
C THR A 160 11.28 -11.46 2.44
N GLY A 161 10.75 -10.42 3.09
CA GLY A 161 9.49 -10.48 3.85
C GLY A 161 8.26 -10.13 3.02
N VAL A 162 8.41 -9.98 1.71
CA VAL A 162 7.31 -9.63 0.80
C VAL A 162 6.77 -10.89 0.13
N PHE A 163 5.49 -11.16 0.37
CA PHE A 163 4.72 -12.15 -0.38
C PHE A 163 3.72 -11.41 -1.28
N ARG A 164 3.85 -11.59 -2.59
CA ARG A 164 2.90 -11.01 -3.54
C ARG A 164 1.69 -11.91 -3.67
N LEU A 165 0.49 -11.34 -3.61
CA LEU A 165 -0.75 -12.07 -3.68
C LEU A 165 -1.27 -12.08 -5.12
N ILE A 166 -1.44 -13.27 -5.69
CA ILE A 166 -2.00 -13.49 -7.02
C ILE A 166 -3.23 -14.36 -6.89
N HIS A 167 -4.32 -13.93 -7.51
CA HIS A 167 -5.59 -14.65 -7.51
C HIS A 167 -5.79 -15.24 -8.90
N THR A 168 -6.00 -16.54 -8.99
CA THR A 168 -6.53 -17.21 -10.18
C THR A 168 -8.04 -17.38 -10.02
N ASP A 169 -8.69 -17.96 -11.03
CA ASP A 169 -10.13 -18.23 -10.95
C ASP A 169 -10.48 -19.25 -9.85
N GLU A 170 -9.54 -20.13 -9.51
CA GLU A 170 -9.76 -21.23 -8.57
C GLU A 170 -9.29 -20.92 -7.15
N GLN A 171 -8.15 -20.23 -7.01
CA GLN A 171 -7.54 -20.02 -5.70
C GLN A 171 -6.59 -18.81 -5.66
N ALA A 172 -6.22 -18.41 -4.45
CA ALA A 172 -5.24 -17.35 -4.22
C ALA A 172 -3.90 -17.92 -3.76
N TYR A 173 -2.83 -17.23 -4.16
CA TYR A 173 -1.46 -17.65 -3.92
C TYR A 173 -0.62 -16.54 -3.32
N ALA A 174 0.25 -16.92 -2.40
CA ALA A 174 1.34 -16.09 -1.91
C ALA A 174 2.61 -16.45 -2.69
N VAL A 175 3.23 -15.47 -3.35
CA VAL A 175 4.45 -15.65 -4.13
C VAL A 175 5.60 -14.94 -3.44
N LYS A 176 6.60 -15.71 -3.01
CA LYS A 176 7.84 -15.20 -2.43
C LYS A 176 8.91 -15.12 -3.52
N GLN A 177 9.26 -13.88 -3.89
CA GLN A 177 10.16 -13.63 -5.01
C GLN A 177 11.64 -13.72 -4.64
N VAL A 178 11.98 -13.54 -3.36
CA VAL A 178 13.38 -13.50 -2.89
C VAL A 178 13.54 -14.41 -1.67
N GLY A 179 14.46 -15.38 -1.78
CA GLY A 179 14.73 -16.39 -0.76
C GLY A 179 13.61 -17.44 -0.64
N ASP A 180 13.88 -18.49 0.13
CA ASP A 180 12.92 -19.54 0.46
C ASP A 180 12.19 -19.23 1.78
N CYS A 181 11.20 -20.06 2.10
CA CYS A 181 10.54 -20.09 3.39
C CYS A 181 10.26 -21.54 3.80
N PRO A 182 11.26 -22.27 4.33
CA PRO A 182 11.13 -23.69 4.67
C PRO A 182 9.97 -23.99 5.63
N GLU A 183 9.64 -23.04 6.51
CA GLU A 183 8.53 -23.13 7.47
C GLU A 183 7.15 -23.15 6.79
N LEU A 184 7.06 -22.71 5.54
CA LEU A 184 5.85 -22.77 4.71
C LEU A 184 5.86 -23.96 3.74
N SER A 185 6.73 -24.96 3.95
CA SER A 185 6.86 -26.11 3.06
C SER A 185 5.55 -26.88 2.85
N GLU A 186 4.71 -26.97 3.88
CA GLU A 186 3.38 -27.62 3.79
C GLU A 186 2.40 -26.84 2.91
N ALA A 187 2.54 -25.51 2.84
CA ALA A 187 1.71 -24.65 2.00
C ALA A 187 2.25 -24.54 0.57
N LYS A 188 3.41 -25.12 0.26
CA LYS A 188 4.05 -25.00 -1.04
C LYS A 188 3.14 -25.60 -2.11
N ALA A 189 2.84 -24.80 -3.13
CA ALA A 189 1.95 -25.21 -4.19
C ALA A 189 2.61 -26.29 -5.06
N THR A 190 1.81 -27.27 -5.48
CA THR A 190 2.23 -28.28 -6.45
C THR A 190 2.17 -27.70 -7.86
N GLU A 191 3.05 -28.17 -8.73
CA GLU A 191 3.11 -27.70 -10.12
C GLU A 191 1.81 -28.08 -10.86
N ASN A 192 1.09 -27.08 -11.37
CA ASN A 192 -0.15 -27.20 -12.12
C ASN A 192 -0.31 -26.02 -13.11
N ASP A 193 -1.45 -25.94 -13.80
CA ASP A 193 -1.72 -24.88 -14.78
C ASP A 193 -1.79 -23.48 -14.14
N ASP A 194 -2.30 -23.34 -12.91
CA ASP A 194 -2.28 -22.08 -12.16
C ASP A 194 -0.84 -21.58 -11.94
N ILE A 195 0.09 -22.48 -11.62
CA ILE A 195 1.50 -22.11 -11.39
C ILE A 195 2.14 -21.54 -12.67
N ALA A 196 1.83 -22.12 -13.83
CA ALA A 196 2.29 -21.59 -15.11
C ALA A 196 1.71 -20.20 -15.38
N GLU A 197 0.42 -20.00 -15.08
CA GLU A 197 -0.26 -18.70 -15.20
C GLU A 197 0.33 -17.66 -14.25
N ILE A 198 0.54 -17.99 -12.99
CA ILE A 198 1.15 -17.10 -11.98
C ILE A 198 2.52 -16.61 -12.46
N ARG A 199 3.36 -17.51 -12.97
CA ARG A 199 4.69 -17.12 -13.48
C ARG A 199 4.57 -16.20 -14.69
N LYS A 200 3.58 -16.42 -15.56
CA LYS A 200 3.29 -15.53 -16.69
C LYS A 200 2.84 -14.14 -16.19
N ILE A 201 1.90 -14.08 -15.25
CA ILE A 201 1.44 -12.83 -14.63
C ILE A 201 2.61 -12.05 -14.03
N LEU A 202 3.51 -12.72 -13.32
CA LEU A 202 4.69 -12.10 -12.71
C LEU A 202 5.64 -11.51 -13.77
N ASN A 203 5.90 -12.25 -14.84
CA ASN A 203 6.75 -11.79 -15.94
C ASN A 203 6.16 -10.55 -16.63
N GLU A 204 4.86 -10.58 -16.94
CA GLU A 204 4.17 -9.50 -17.64
C GLU A 204 4.02 -8.26 -16.75
N SER A 205 3.62 -8.45 -15.50
CA SER A 205 3.24 -7.33 -14.60
C SER A 205 4.42 -6.54 -14.07
N TYR A 206 5.59 -7.16 -13.93
CA TYR A 206 6.74 -6.54 -13.26
C TYR A 206 7.95 -6.37 -14.16
N SER A 207 7.81 -6.62 -15.49
CA SER A 207 8.94 -6.65 -16.44
C SER A 207 10.13 -7.41 -15.86
N PHE A 208 9.79 -8.46 -15.11
CA PHE A 208 10.71 -9.14 -14.22
C PHE A 208 11.50 -10.06 -15.11
N GLU A 209 12.75 -9.70 -15.39
CA GLU A 209 13.68 -10.69 -15.90
C GLU A 209 13.92 -11.69 -14.77
N LEU A 210 13.09 -12.74 -14.68
CA LEU A 210 13.33 -13.92 -13.82
C LEU A 210 14.79 -14.40 -13.97
N SER A 211 15.36 -14.23 -15.17
CA SER A 211 16.76 -14.51 -15.51
C SER A 211 17.79 -13.73 -14.68
N LYS A 212 17.44 -12.59 -14.08
CA LYS A 212 18.33 -11.74 -13.28
C LYS A 212 18.25 -12.02 -11.78
N ILE A 213 17.35 -12.89 -11.35
CA ILE A 213 17.22 -13.30 -9.95
C ILE A 213 17.75 -14.70 -9.82
N SER A 214 18.50 -14.94 -8.76
CA SER A 214 19.25 -16.19 -8.54
C SER A 214 18.36 -17.43 -8.33
N SER A 215 17.03 -17.26 -8.22
CA SER A 215 16.10 -18.34 -7.88
C SER A 215 14.70 -18.10 -8.46
N ILE A 216 14.04 -19.19 -8.85
CA ILE A 216 12.62 -19.20 -9.23
C ILE A 216 11.78 -18.81 -8.00
N PRO A 217 10.78 -17.92 -8.12
CA PRO A 217 9.89 -17.58 -7.01
C PRO A 217 9.23 -18.82 -6.40
N GLU A 218 9.17 -18.87 -5.07
CA GLU A 218 8.40 -19.90 -4.37
C GLU A 218 6.93 -19.47 -4.32
N ILE A 219 6.03 -20.42 -4.57
CA ILE A 219 4.59 -20.19 -4.64
C ILE A 219 3.92 -21.09 -3.60
N TYR A 220 3.02 -20.50 -2.82
CA TYR A 220 2.29 -21.17 -1.75
C TYR A 220 0.80 -20.90 -1.89
N ASN A 221 -0.03 -21.87 -1.50
CA ASN A 221 -1.47 -21.67 -1.37
C ASN A 221 -1.74 -20.66 -0.24
N LEU A 222 -2.46 -19.57 -0.53
CA LEU A 222 -2.65 -18.46 0.41
C LEU A 222 -3.42 -18.89 1.66
N ASP A 223 -4.49 -19.66 1.51
CA ASP A 223 -5.33 -20.10 2.63
C ASP A 223 -4.53 -20.96 3.62
N MET A 224 -3.63 -21.80 3.11
CA MET A 224 -2.72 -22.59 3.94
C MET A 224 -1.69 -21.69 4.65
N VAL A 225 -1.09 -20.72 3.95
CA VAL A 225 -0.16 -19.75 4.56
C VAL A 225 -0.84 -18.99 5.70
N GLU A 226 -2.06 -18.50 5.48
CA GLU A 226 -2.80 -17.81 6.53
C GLU A 226 -3.16 -18.69 7.71
N SER A 227 -3.49 -19.96 7.45
CA SER A 227 -3.80 -20.93 8.50
C SER A 227 -2.57 -21.17 9.37
N LEU A 228 -1.40 -21.38 8.75
CA LEU A 228 -0.13 -21.51 9.45
C LEU A 228 0.21 -20.25 10.28
N ILE A 229 -0.03 -19.04 9.75
CA ILE A 229 0.15 -17.78 10.51
C ILE A 229 -0.78 -17.74 11.74
N LYS A 230 -2.03 -18.17 11.60
CA LYS A 230 -3.01 -18.14 12.70
C LYS A 230 -2.73 -19.21 13.76
N GLU A 231 -2.23 -20.37 13.35
CA GLU A 231 -1.85 -21.47 14.24
C GLU A 231 -0.56 -21.18 15.01
N HIS A 232 0.27 -20.27 14.51
CA HIS A 232 1.47 -19.79 15.19
C HIS A 232 1.17 -18.86 16.41
N LYS A 233 -0.10 -18.72 16.82
CA LYS A 233 -0.54 -17.97 18.01
C LYS A 233 -0.41 -18.80 19.28
#